data_AF-A0A225UFX4-F1
#
_entry.id   AF-A0A225UFX4-F1
#
_cell.length_a   1.000
_cell.length_b   1.000
_cell.length_c   1.000
_cell.angle_alpha   90.00
_cell.angle_beta   90.00
_cell.angle_gamma   90.00
#
_symmetry.space_group_name_H-M   'P 1'
#
loop_
_entity.id
_entity.type
_entity.pdbx_description
1 polymer ?
#
loop_
_entity_poly.entity_id
_entity_poly.type
_entity_poly.pdbx_seq_one_letter_code
_entity_poly.pdbx_strand_id
1 'polypeptide(L)'
;MESTSALPVTADLPACWTPTDQSIMEHLLLDQSDVEESHEARNSPRTVELPEEKKKNSCSPTKKKNMSGCSPPKPIDSDKANQLEEDRRARHRAVQRRFIQRKKAEVQRTKELAQSLEKKYRYLELSTEEKNLKVENQELQQRVDSAAASVPRIPHVDPVQLLMQNQMELVKEFYEPLTPQVVASVQHNAQQEYEMSKRDDTFQTSGASIMGWSDYRKVEESSVKFVLSKGFPNARALHLMNFTWDTLSTPATYARFFSPAFPIKVCS
;
A
#
# COMPACT_ATOMS: atom_id res chain seq x y z
N MET A 1 -15.60 -17.53 -62.67
CA MET A 1 -14.55 -18.19 -61.87
C MET A 1 -13.48 -17.15 -61.63
N GLU A 2 -13.67 -16.32 -60.61
CA GLU A 2 -12.71 -15.28 -60.23
C GLU A 2 -11.95 -15.80 -59.02
N SER A 3 -10.67 -16.08 -59.24
CA SER A 3 -9.76 -16.59 -58.22
C SER A 3 -9.35 -15.44 -57.31
N THR A 4 -9.93 -15.39 -56.12
CA THR A 4 -9.51 -14.52 -55.02
C THR A 4 -8.16 -15.02 -54.48
N SER A 5 -7.07 -14.40 -54.94
CA SER A 5 -5.74 -14.60 -54.37
C SER A 5 -5.65 -13.84 -53.05
N ALA A 6 -5.76 -14.56 -51.93
CA ALA A 6 -5.43 -14.04 -50.62
C ALA A 6 -3.91 -13.79 -50.54
N LEU A 7 -3.51 -12.53 -50.46
CA LEU A 7 -2.14 -12.14 -50.13
C LEU A 7 -1.90 -12.40 -48.63
N PRO A 8 -0.70 -12.88 -48.25
CA PRO A 8 -0.34 -13.04 -46.86
C PRO A 8 -0.26 -11.68 -46.17
N VAL A 9 -0.80 -11.59 -44.96
CA VAL A 9 -0.62 -10.46 -44.05
C VAL A 9 0.80 -10.56 -43.49
N THR A 10 1.80 -10.13 -44.24
CA THR A 10 3.03 -9.64 -43.63
C THR A 10 2.70 -8.26 -43.07
N ALA A 11 2.99 -8.05 -41.79
CA ALA A 11 2.92 -6.75 -41.16
C ALA A 11 4.05 -5.89 -41.75
N ASP A 12 3.88 -5.48 -43.01
CA ASP A 12 4.78 -4.55 -43.66
C ASP A 12 4.61 -3.23 -42.91
N LEU A 13 5.64 -2.88 -42.13
CA LEU A 13 5.74 -1.58 -41.51
C LEU A 13 5.53 -0.50 -42.58
N PRO A 14 4.88 0.63 -42.25
CA PRO A 14 4.60 1.67 -43.23
C PRO A 14 5.89 2.05 -43.96
N ALA A 15 5.88 2.02 -45.30
CA ALA A 15 7.05 2.28 -46.15
C ALA A 15 7.71 3.66 -45.95
N CYS A 16 7.16 4.51 -45.08
CA CYS A 16 7.65 5.84 -44.74
C CYS A 16 8.35 5.93 -43.38
N TRP A 17 8.59 4.82 -42.68
CA TRP A 17 9.31 4.85 -41.40
C TRP A 17 10.80 5.06 -41.62
N THR A 18 11.35 6.05 -40.91
CA THR A 18 12.80 6.27 -40.87
C THR A 18 13.47 5.19 -40.00
N PRO A 19 14.79 4.96 -40.13
CA PRO A 19 15.52 4.06 -39.22
C PRO A 19 15.35 4.44 -37.74
N THR A 20 15.18 5.74 -37.47
CA THR A 20 14.87 6.26 -36.12
C THR A 20 13.49 5.81 -35.65
N ASP A 21 12.49 5.84 -36.52
CA ASP A 21 11.12 5.39 -36.21
C ASP A 21 11.09 3.91 -35.86
N GLN A 22 11.83 3.12 -36.63
CA GLN A 22 11.97 1.70 -36.39
C GLN A 22 12.64 1.43 -35.02
N SER A 23 13.74 2.12 -34.71
CA SER A 23 14.42 1.97 -33.42
C SER A 23 13.55 2.37 -32.22
N ILE A 24 12.77 3.45 -32.34
CA ILE A 24 11.84 3.88 -31.28
C ILE A 24 10.73 2.84 -31.08
N MET A 25 10.15 2.34 -32.17
CA MET A 25 9.08 1.34 -32.09
C MET A 25 9.60 0.01 -31.54
N GLU A 26 10.78 -0.43 -31.94
CA GLU A 26 11.44 -1.61 -31.37
C GLU A 26 11.65 -1.43 -29.85
N HIS A 27 12.13 -0.27 -29.41
CA HIS A 27 12.31 0.00 -27.98
C HIS A 27 10.97 0.04 -27.22
N LEU A 28 9.96 0.73 -27.72
CA LEU A 28 8.65 0.84 -27.03
C LEU A 28 7.87 -0.48 -26.98
N LEU A 29 8.04 -1.34 -27.98
CA LEU A 29 7.33 -2.62 -28.08
C LEU A 29 8.07 -3.79 -27.45
N LEU A 30 9.41 -3.77 -27.41
CA LEU A 30 10.23 -4.90 -26.94
C LEU A 30 10.75 -4.71 -25.51
N ASP A 31 10.86 -3.47 -25.01
CA ASP A 31 11.48 -3.17 -23.70
C ASP A 31 10.51 -3.22 -22.51
N GLN A 32 9.30 -3.75 -22.70
CA GLN A 32 8.32 -3.95 -21.61
C GLN A 32 8.50 -5.27 -20.84
N SER A 33 9.62 -5.98 -21.04
CA SER A 33 9.77 -7.36 -20.54
C SER A 33 10.38 -7.51 -19.15
N ASP A 34 10.89 -6.47 -18.47
CA ASP A 34 11.59 -6.64 -17.18
C ASP A 34 11.22 -5.61 -16.10
N VAL A 35 9.94 -5.55 -15.67
CA VAL A 35 9.58 -4.94 -14.38
C VAL A 35 8.59 -5.83 -13.63
N GLU A 36 9.05 -7.00 -13.20
CA GLU A 36 8.38 -7.79 -12.17
C GLU A 36 9.31 -7.97 -10.96
N GLU A 37 8.72 -7.79 -9.77
CA GLU A 37 9.12 -8.34 -8.48
C GLU A 37 10.43 -7.89 -7.80
N SER A 38 10.29 -6.95 -6.85
CA SER A 38 11.12 -6.97 -5.63
C SER A 38 10.32 -6.52 -4.42
N HIS A 39 9.39 -7.38 -3.98
CA HIS A 39 8.88 -7.37 -2.62
C HIS A 39 9.84 -8.12 -1.71
N GLU A 40 10.62 -7.42 -0.88
CA GLU A 40 11.15 -8.03 0.34
C GLU A 40 10.94 -7.12 1.55
N ALA A 41 10.04 -7.59 2.41
CA ALA A 41 9.86 -7.16 3.77
C ALA A 41 11.10 -7.50 4.61
N ARG A 42 11.54 -6.58 5.47
CA ARG A 42 12.09 -6.89 6.82
C ARG A 42 12.57 -5.64 7.54
N ASN A 43 11.97 -5.36 8.71
CA ASN A 43 12.65 -5.22 10.02
C ASN A 43 11.89 -4.27 10.97
N SER A 44 11.07 -4.86 11.83
CA SER A 44 10.92 -4.41 13.21
C SER A 44 11.95 -5.19 14.05
N PRO A 45 12.64 -4.57 15.02
CA PRO A 45 12.28 -4.95 16.39
C PRO A 45 12.49 -3.88 17.47
N ARG A 46 11.71 -4.08 18.54
CA ARG A 46 12.11 -4.11 19.96
C ARG A 46 11.80 -2.89 20.85
N THR A 47 10.97 -3.22 21.83
CA THR A 47 10.49 -2.45 22.97
C THR A 47 11.22 -2.88 24.26
N VAL A 48 11.28 -1.94 25.22
CA VAL A 48 11.41 -2.07 26.70
C VAL A 48 12.81 -2.17 27.31
N GLU A 49 13.16 -1.16 28.12
CA GLU A 49 13.79 -1.33 29.44
C GLU A 49 13.24 -0.29 30.45
N LEU A 50 12.75 -0.75 31.59
CA LEU A 50 12.59 0.01 32.84
C LEU A 50 12.90 -0.92 34.05
N PRO A 51 13.36 -0.37 35.19
CA PRO A 51 14.32 -1.05 36.08
C PRO A 51 13.73 -1.80 37.28
N GLU A 52 14.54 -2.74 37.78
CA GLU A 52 14.28 -3.67 38.89
C GLU A 52 14.16 -3.00 40.28
N GLU A 53 13.18 -3.47 41.05
CA GLU A 53 12.98 -3.14 42.46
C GLU A 53 13.86 -3.96 43.41
N LYS A 54 14.48 -3.26 44.37
CA LYS A 54 15.27 -3.80 45.48
C LYS A 54 14.38 -4.50 46.52
N LYS A 55 14.60 -5.81 46.76
CA LYS A 55 14.08 -6.50 47.95
C LYS A 55 15.17 -6.70 49.02
N LYS A 56 14.94 -6.09 50.18
CA LYS A 56 15.70 -6.22 51.43
C LYS A 56 15.50 -7.62 52.02
N ASN A 57 16.59 -8.36 52.21
CA ASN A 57 16.63 -9.57 53.03
C ASN A 57 17.18 -9.21 54.42
N SER A 58 16.38 -9.45 55.46
CA SER A 58 16.82 -9.42 56.85
C SER A 58 16.21 -10.61 57.60
N CYS A 59 17.03 -11.59 57.97
CA CYS A 59 16.81 -12.37 59.18
C CYS A 59 18.12 -13.01 59.65
N SER A 60 18.40 -12.78 60.93
CA SER A 60 19.64 -13.04 61.65
C SER A 60 19.75 -14.49 62.14
N PRO A 61 20.97 -14.99 62.43
CA PRO A 61 21.19 -16.29 63.04
C PRO A 61 21.33 -16.18 64.57
N THR A 62 20.54 -16.94 65.33
CA THR A 62 20.74 -17.13 66.78
C THR A 62 21.65 -18.32 67.05
N LYS A 63 22.88 -18.01 67.48
CA LYS A 63 23.80 -18.95 68.15
C LYS A 63 23.26 -19.27 69.55
N LYS A 64 23.16 -20.55 69.91
CA LYS A 64 23.18 -20.98 71.32
C LYS A 64 24.29 -22.02 71.51
N LYS A 65 25.08 -21.75 72.54
CA LYS A 65 26.33 -22.39 72.94
C LYS A 65 26.03 -23.48 73.97
N ASN A 66 26.85 -24.52 73.94
CA ASN A 66 26.95 -25.67 74.83
C ASN A 66 26.92 -25.35 76.34
N MET A 67 26.56 -26.34 77.16
CA MET A 67 27.44 -26.90 78.22
C MET A 67 26.93 -28.26 78.78
N SER A 68 27.92 -29.12 79.08
CA SER A 68 28.05 -30.31 79.97
C SER A 68 26.83 -31.21 80.31
N GLY A 69 26.91 -32.53 80.45
CA GLY A 69 28.02 -33.50 80.55
C GLY A 69 27.91 -34.33 81.84
N CYS A 70 27.68 -35.66 81.74
CA CYS A 70 28.25 -36.68 82.64
C CYS A 70 27.78 -38.12 82.29
N SER A 71 28.69 -38.96 81.78
CA SER A 71 29.00 -40.34 82.26
C SER A 71 29.86 -41.12 81.24
N PRO A 72 30.73 -42.06 81.67
CA PRO A 72 31.95 -42.44 80.96
C PRO A 72 31.74 -43.55 79.90
N PRO A 73 32.51 -43.59 78.79
CA PRO A 73 32.40 -44.65 77.80
C PRO A 73 33.34 -45.84 78.10
N LYS A 74 32.81 -47.05 77.87
CA LYS A 74 33.59 -48.28 77.72
C LYS A 74 34.27 -48.30 76.34
N PRO A 75 35.43 -48.97 76.16
CA PRO A 75 36.15 -48.97 74.88
C PRO A 75 35.41 -49.87 73.88
N ILE A 76 34.88 -49.28 72.81
CA ILE A 76 34.30 -49.99 71.67
C ILE A 76 34.88 -49.35 70.40
N ASP A 77 35.33 -50.19 69.46
CA ASP A 77 35.88 -49.88 68.12
C ASP A 77 35.44 -48.52 67.57
N SER A 78 36.38 -47.58 67.43
CA SER A 78 36.12 -46.21 66.96
C SER A 78 35.48 -46.15 65.57
N ASP A 79 35.76 -47.14 64.72
CA ASP A 79 35.35 -47.13 63.32
C ASP A 79 33.86 -47.49 63.17
N LYS A 80 33.34 -48.39 64.01
CA LYS A 80 31.91 -48.75 64.02
C LYS A 80 31.04 -47.62 64.56
N ALA A 81 31.53 -46.86 65.55
CA ALA A 81 30.85 -45.70 66.09
C ALA A 81 30.76 -44.55 65.06
N ASN A 82 31.84 -44.33 64.30
CA ASN A 82 31.87 -43.35 63.22
C ASN A 82 30.90 -43.71 62.08
N GLN A 83 30.85 -44.99 61.68
CA GLN A 83 29.93 -45.47 60.65
C GLN A 83 28.45 -45.29 61.04
N LEU A 84 28.11 -45.56 62.30
CA LEU A 84 26.75 -45.37 62.84
C LEU A 84 26.33 -43.90 62.89
N GLU A 85 27.25 -43.01 63.28
CA GLU A 85 27.01 -41.57 63.29
C GLU A 85 26.85 -41.01 61.87
N GLU A 86 27.60 -41.55 60.90
CA GLU A 86 27.45 -41.22 59.48
C GLU A 86 26.11 -41.73 58.91
N ASP A 87 25.68 -42.95 59.23
CA ASP A 87 24.36 -43.46 58.83
C ASP A 87 23.21 -42.61 59.42
N ARG A 88 23.34 -42.20 60.69
CA ARG A 88 22.38 -41.30 61.35
C ARG A 88 22.29 -39.95 60.64
N ARG A 89 23.44 -39.37 60.25
CA ARG A 89 23.49 -38.12 59.46
C ARG A 89 22.91 -38.32 58.06
N ALA A 90 23.18 -39.45 57.41
CA ALA A 90 22.64 -39.79 56.10
C ALA A 90 21.11 -39.90 56.14
N ARG A 91 20.54 -40.58 57.15
CA ARG A 91 19.09 -40.67 57.38
C ARG A 91 18.45 -39.31 57.64
N HIS A 92 19.06 -38.47 58.47
CA HIS A 92 18.57 -37.12 58.72
C HIS A 92 18.53 -36.26 57.44
N ARG A 93 19.60 -36.29 56.63
CA ARG A 93 19.62 -35.62 55.32
C ARG A 93 18.55 -36.16 54.39
N ALA A 94 18.32 -37.47 54.38
CA ALA A 94 17.26 -38.09 53.57
C ALA A 94 15.86 -37.62 54.00
N VAL A 95 15.59 -37.51 55.31
CA VAL A 95 14.32 -36.99 55.85
C VAL A 95 14.13 -35.51 55.49
N GLN A 96 15.17 -34.69 55.65
CA GLN A 96 15.14 -33.28 55.26
C GLN A 96 14.88 -33.10 53.76
N ARG A 97 15.53 -33.90 52.90
CA ARG A 97 15.27 -33.88 51.45
C ARG A 97 13.81 -34.24 51.14
N ARG A 98 13.26 -35.28 51.78
CA ARG A 98 11.84 -35.66 51.60
C ARG A 98 10.88 -34.59 52.11
N PHE A 99 11.23 -33.88 53.17
CA PHE A 99 10.44 -32.76 53.68
C PHE A 99 10.45 -31.58 52.70
N ILE A 100 11.64 -31.17 52.25
CA ILE A 100 11.80 -30.11 51.25
C ILE A 100 11.09 -30.48 49.95
N GLN A 101 11.20 -31.72 49.50
CA GLN A 101 10.53 -32.20 48.28
C GLN A 101 9.01 -32.15 48.40
N ARG A 102 8.45 -32.56 49.54
CA ARG A 102 7.00 -32.44 49.80
C ARG A 102 6.56 -30.98 49.83
N LYS A 103 7.31 -30.11 50.50
CA LYS A 103 7.02 -28.67 50.52
C LYS A 103 7.13 -28.03 49.14
N LYS A 104 8.13 -28.41 48.34
CA LYS A 104 8.27 -27.96 46.95
C LYS A 104 7.09 -28.42 46.11
N ALA A 105 6.64 -29.66 46.24
CA ALA A 105 5.49 -30.18 45.53
C ALA A 105 4.17 -29.49 45.96
N GLU A 106 4.01 -29.20 47.25
CA GLU A 106 2.86 -28.47 47.78
C GLU A 106 2.81 -27.03 47.23
N VAL A 107 3.93 -26.31 47.27
CA VAL A 107 4.05 -24.96 46.68
C VAL A 107 3.86 -25.00 45.17
N GLN A 108 4.31 -26.06 44.49
CA GLN A 108 4.12 -26.20 43.06
C GLN A 108 2.63 -26.38 42.71
N ARG A 109 1.91 -27.21 43.47
CA ARG A 109 0.45 -27.37 43.30
C ARG A 109 -0.30 -26.07 43.54
N THR A 110 0.06 -25.29 44.56
CA THR A 110 -0.61 -24.01 44.81
C THR A 110 -0.33 -23.00 43.70
N LYS A 111 0.87 -22.98 43.14
CA LYS A 111 1.21 -22.16 41.97
C LYS A 111 0.40 -22.55 40.74
N GLU A 112 0.30 -23.85 40.45
CA GLU A 112 -0.50 -24.36 39.32
C GLU A 112 -1.98 -24.02 39.49
N LEU A 113 -2.52 -24.15 40.71
CA LEU A 113 -3.89 -23.76 41.02
C LEU A 113 -4.08 -22.25 40.83
N ALA A 114 -3.19 -21.42 41.36
CA ALA A 114 -3.26 -19.97 41.20
C ALA A 114 -3.25 -19.56 39.72
N GLN A 115 -2.32 -20.12 38.92
CA GLN A 115 -2.27 -19.86 37.48
C GLN A 115 -3.55 -20.32 36.75
N SER A 116 -4.14 -21.45 37.16
CA SER A 116 -5.39 -21.92 36.58
C SER A 116 -6.56 -20.98 36.88
N LEU A 117 -6.60 -20.40 38.09
CA LEU A 117 -7.63 -19.45 38.49
C LEU A 117 -7.45 -18.10 37.79
N GLU A 118 -6.22 -17.61 37.68
CA GLU A 118 -5.92 -16.38 36.92
C GLU A 118 -6.37 -16.49 35.46
N LYS A 119 -6.12 -17.63 34.81
CA LYS A 119 -6.59 -17.90 33.45
C LYS A 119 -8.12 -17.89 33.36
N LYS A 120 -8.80 -18.54 34.31
CA LYS A 120 -10.28 -18.57 34.36
C LYS A 120 -10.87 -17.18 34.60
N TYR A 121 -10.26 -16.39 35.47
CA TYR A 121 -10.68 -15.03 35.76
C TYR A 121 -10.55 -14.13 34.52
N ARG A 122 -9.39 -14.15 33.85
CA ARG A 122 -9.19 -13.40 32.61
C ARG A 122 -10.18 -13.78 31.51
N TYR A 123 -10.47 -15.08 31.36
CA TYR A 123 -11.46 -15.54 30.40
C TYR A 123 -12.87 -15.01 30.71
N LEU A 124 -13.27 -15.04 31.99
CA LEU A 124 -14.55 -14.48 32.44
C LEU A 124 -14.63 -12.98 32.16
N GLU A 125 -13.57 -12.23 32.48
CA GLU A 125 -13.48 -10.79 32.25
C GLU A 125 -13.65 -10.46 30.76
N LEU A 126 -12.87 -11.11 29.88
CA LEU A 126 -13.00 -10.95 28.43
C LEU A 126 -14.40 -11.32 27.92
N SER A 127 -15.00 -12.39 28.46
CA SER A 127 -16.35 -12.80 28.06
C SER A 127 -17.43 -11.79 28.50
N THR A 128 -17.25 -11.14 29.65
CA THR A 128 -18.15 -10.07 30.08
C THR A 128 -18.00 -8.82 29.22
N GLU A 129 -16.76 -8.44 28.88
CA GLU A 129 -16.48 -7.30 28.02
C GLU A 129 -17.03 -7.51 26.60
N GLU A 130 -16.85 -8.69 26.03
CA GLU A 130 -17.39 -9.04 24.71
C GLU A 130 -18.92 -8.91 24.67
N LYS A 131 -19.61 -9.34 25.74
CA LYS A 131 -21.08 -9.19 25.84
C LYS A 131 -21.47 -7.72 25.93
N ASN A 132 -20.75 -6.92 26.72
CA ASN A 132 -21.01 -5.49 26.86
C ASN A 132 -20.81 -4.76 25.52
N LEU A 133 -19.71 -5.03 24.81
CA LEU A 133 -19.43 -4.46 23.50
C LEU A 133 -20.46 -4.87 22.44
N LYS A 134 -20.99 -6.10 22.50
CA LYS A 134 -22.08 -6.53 21.62
C LYS A 134 -23.35 -5.74 21.87
N VAL A 135 -23.70 -5.49 23.13
CA VAL A 135 -24.86 -4.68 23.49
C VAL A 135 -24.67 -3.23 23.03
N GLU A 136 -23.51 -2.65 23.29
CA GLU A 136 -23.20 -1.26 22.87
C GLU A 136 -23.22 -1.12 21.35
N ASN A 137 -22.61 -2.05 20.60
CA ASN A 137 -22.67 -2.03 19.14
C ASN A 137 -24.10 -2.15 18.60
N GLN A 138 -24.94 -2.98 19.23
CA GLN A 138 -26.36 -3.06 18.86
C GLN A 138 -27.09 -1.74 19.11
N GLU A 139 -26.82 -1.08 20.23
CA GLU A 139 -27.41 0.22 20.56
C GLU A 139 -26.93 1.31 19.58
N LEU A 140 -25.63 1.35 19.26
CA LEU A 140 -25.07 2.26 18.27
C LEU A 140 -25.66 2.03 16.89
N GLN A 141 -25.81 0.77 16.47
CA GLN A 141 -26.45 0.44 15.20
C GLN A 141 -27.90 0.90 15.18
N GLN A 142 -28.65 0.70 16.26
CA GLN A 142 -30.03 1.22 16.36
C GLN A 142 -30.08 2.75 16.29
N ARG A 143 -29.11 3.46 16.88
CA ARG A 143 -29.00 4.92 16.77
C ARG A 143 -28.67 5.35 15.33
N VAL A 144 -27.78 4.65 14.64
CA VAL A 144 -27.46 4.89 13.23
C VAL A 144 -28.70 4.67 12.35
N ASP A 145 -29.41 3.56 12.55
CA ASP A 145 -30.61 3.22 11.78
C ASP A 145 -31.74 4.22 12.05
N SER A 146 -31.92 4.64 13.31
CA SER A 146 -32.90 5.67 13.70
C SER A 146 -32.55 7.03 13.12
N ALA A 147 -31.27 7.42 13.13
CA ALA A 147 -30.79 8.64 12.49
C ALA A 147 -31.03 8.58 10.97
N ALA A 148 -30.68 7.47 10.33
CA ALA A 148 -30.91 7.24 8.90
C ALA A 148 -32.40 7.22 8.53
N ALA A 149 -33.29 6.83 9.45
CA ALA A 149 -34.74 6.89 9.26
C ALA A 149 -35.31 8.31 9.46
N SER A 150 -34.69 9.13 10.32
CA SER A 150 -35.11 10.50 10.62
C SER A 150 -34.62 11.54 9.61
N VAL A 151 -33.50 11.26 8.93
CA VAL A 151 -32.97 12.12 7.87
C VAL A 151 -33.74 11.80 6.59
N PRO A 152 -34.43 12.79 5.98
CA PRO A 152 -34.99 12.61 4.64
C PRO A 152 -33.85 12.14 3.74
N ARG A 153 -34.02 11.00 3.05
CA ARG A 153 -33.05 10.48 2.08
C ARG A 153 -32.94 11.47 0.93
N ILE A 154 -32.18 12.55 1.12
CA ILE A 154 -31.62 13.32 0.03
C ILE A 154 -30.75 12.29 -0.70
N PRO A 155 -30.99 12.02 -2.00
CA PRO A 155 -30.12 11.16 -2.78
C PRO A 155 -28.70 11.63 -2.51
N HIS A 156 -27.79 10.72 -2.13
CA HIS A 156 -26.38 11.05 -2.01
C HIS A 156 -25.91 11.44 -3.42
N VAL A 157 -26.08 12.71 -3.78
CA VAL A 157 -25.57 13.25 -5.02
C VAL A 157 -24.06 13.23 -4.84
N ASP A 158 -23.39 12.39 -5.62
CA ASP A 158 -21.94 12.36 -5.68
C ASP A 158 -21.45 13.81 -5.82
N PRO A 159 -20.61 14.33 -4.91
CA PRO A 159 -20.11 15.70 -4.96
C PRO A 159 -19.49 16.04 -6.32
N VAL A 160 -18.89 15.05 -7.00
CA VAL A 160 -18.35 15.21 -8.36
C VAL A 160 -19.48 15.42 -9.37
N GLN A 161 -20.55 14.64 -9.27
CA GLN A 161 -21.72 14.77 -10.14
C GLN A 161 -22.42 16.13 -9.94
N LEU A 162 -22.54 16.59 -8.69
CA LEU A 162 -23.11 17.91 -8.39
C LEU A 162 -22.24 19.04 -8.94
N LEU A 163 -20.91 18.93 -8.79
CA LEU A 163 -19.97 19.90 -9.35
C LEU A 163 -20.08 19.93 -10.88
N MET A 164 -20.08 18.77 -11.54
CA MET A 164 -20.24 18.67 -12.99
C MET A 164 -21.57 19.27 -13.45
N GLN A 165 -22.66 19.02 -12.71
CA GLN A 165 -23.97 19.59 -13.03
C GLN A 165 -23.95 21.12 -12.91
N ASN A 166 -23.41 21.68 -11.83
CA ASN A 166 -23.29 23.13 -11.65
C ASN A 166 -22.43 23.77 -12.76
N GLN A 167 -21.31 23.14 -13.14
CA GLN A 167 -20.48 23.62 -14.24
C GLN A 167 -21.24 23.58 -15.58
N MET A 168 -22.02 22.52 -15.81
CA MET A 168 -22.86 22.40 -17.01
C MET A 168 -23.96 23.46 -17.06
N GLU A 169 -24.56 23.81 -15.92
CA GLU A 169 -25.55 24.87 -15.81
C GLU A 169 -24.94 26.25 -16.11
N LEU A 170 -23.76 26.55 -15.56
CA LEU A 170 -23.03 27.78 -15.90
C LEU A 170 -22.71 27.86 -17.39
N VAL A 171 -22.21 26.76 -17.97
CA VAL A 171 -21.97 26.72 -19.42
C VAL A 171 -23.26 26.98 -20.18
N LYS A 172 -24.39 26.38 -19.80
CA LYS A 172 -25.68 26.64 -20.48
C LYS A 172 -26.15 28.09 -20.35
N GLU A 173 -25.92 28.73 -19.21
CA GLU A 173 -26.37 30.11 -18.96
C GLU A 173 -25.53 31.14 -19.73
N PHE A 174 -24.21 30.94 -19.78
CA PHE A 174 -23.28 31.93 -20.32
C PHE A 174 -22.71 31.58 -21.71
N TYR A 175 -22.96 30.37 -22.22
CA TYR A 175 -22.47 29.99 -23.55
C TYR A 175 -23.33 30.62 -24.64
N GLU A 176 -22.73 31.54 -25.38
CA GLU A 176 -23.25 32.02 -26.65
C GLU A 176 -22.72 31.16 -27.79
N PRO A 177 -23.60 30.43 -28.53
CA PRO A 177 -23.17 29.65 -29.66
C PRO A 177 -22.48 30.52 -30.71
N LEU A 178 -21.32 30.08 -31.18
CA LEU A 178 -20.62 30.75 -32.26
C LEU A 178 -21.51 30.77 -33.51
N THR A 179 -21.71 31.95 -34.07
CA THR A 179 -22.46 32.08 -35.32
C THR A 179 -21.67 31.44 -36.47
N PRO A 180 -22.33 30.88 -37.50
CA PRO A 180 -21.65 30.30 -38.65
C PRO A 180 -20.65 31.25 -39.31
N GLN A 181 -20.92 32.56 -39.28
CA GLN A 181 -20.02 33.59 -39.82
C GLN A 181 -18.74 33.73 -38.99
N VAL A 182 -18.82 33.68 -37.66
CA VAL A 182 -17.65 33.71 -36.77
C VAL A 182 -16.82 32.44 -36.94
N VAL A 183 -17.47 31.28 -37.05
CA VAL A 183 -16.76 30.02 -37.31
C VAL A 183 -16.03 30.08 -38.65
N ALA A 184 -16.70 30.54 -39.71
CA ALA A 184 -16.10 30.66 -41.04
C ALA A 184 -14.94 31.68 -41.05
N SER A 185 -15.06 32.80 -40.34
CA SER A 185 -14.00 33.80 -40.27
C SER A 185 -12.78 33.29 -39.49
N VAL A 186 -12.98 32.61 -38.35
CA VAL A 186 -11.91 31.98 -37.59
C VAL A 186 -11.21 30.90 -38.41
N GLN A 187 -11.97 30.06 -39.11
CA GLN A 187 -11.41 29.03 -39.99
C GLN A 187 -10.58 29.65 -41.12
N HIS A 188 -11.11 30.67 -41.79
CA HIS A 188 -10.41 31.37 -42.86
C HIS A 188 -9.12 32.03 -42.35
N ASN A 189 -9.18 32.71 -41.21
CA ASN A 189 -8.02 33.36 -40.60
C ASN A 189 -6.94 32.33 -40.20
N ALA A 190 -7.32 31.24 -39.54
CA ALA A 190 -6.39 30.17 -39.17
C ALA A 190 -5.74 29.53 -40.40
N GLN A 191 -6.50 29.32 -41.48
CA GLN A 191 -5.95 28.80 -42.73
C GLN A 191 -4.97 29.79 -43.37
N GLN A 192 -5.31 31.09 -43.38
CA GLN A 192 -4.44 32.12 -43.92
C GLN A 192 -3.13 32.23 -43.12
N GLU A 193 -3.20 32.25 -41.79
CA GLU A 193 -2.01 32.27 -40.92
C GLU A 193 -1.12 31.05 -41.13
N TYR A 194 -1.71 29.86 -41.28
CA TYR A 194 -0.98 28.63 -41.59
C TYR A 194 -0.27 28.73 -42.95
N GLU A 195 -0.99 29.15 -44.00
CA GLU A 195 -0.44 29.32 -45.33
C GLU A 195 0.67 30.38 -45.39
N MET A 196 0.53 31.48 -44.64
CA MET A 196 1.60 32.48 -44.52
C MET A 196 2.82 31.93 -43.78
N SER A 197 2.61 31.21 -42.67
CA SER A 197 3.69 30.58 -41.91
C SER A 197 4.43 29.51 -42.72
N LYS A 198 3.71 28.78 -43.58
CA LYS A 198 4.29 27.74 -44.44
C LYS A 198 5.16 28.30 -45.56
N ARG A 199 4.87 29.52 -46.04
CA ARG A 199 5.66 30.22 -47.06
C ARG A 199 6.79 31.07 -46.48
N ASP A 200 6.93 31.07 -45.16
CA ASP A 200 7.99 31.81 -44.49
C ASP A 200 9.31 31.02 -44.57
N ASP A 201 10.18 31.42 -45.50
CA ASP A 201 11.48 30.78 -45.72
C ASP A 201 12.49 31.02 -44.57
N THR A 202 12.12 31.81 -43.55
CA THR A 202 12.97 32.04 -42.37
C THR A 202 12.98 30.87 -41.38
N PHE A 203 12.04 29.93 -41.51
CA PHE A 203 12.04 28.72 -40.70
C PHE A 203 13.15 27.76 -41.12
N GLN A 204 13.99 27.38 -40.17
CA GLN A 204 15.01 26.35 -40.34
C GLN A 204 14.47 25.02 -39.86
N THR A 205 14.72 23.94 -40.59
CA THR A 205 14.44 22.58 -40.14
C THR A 205 15.74 21.88 -39.77
N SER A 206 15.70 20.95 -38.81
CA SER A 206 16.83 20.03 -38.60
C SER A 206 16.95 18.97 -39.70
N GLY A 207 15.90 18.82 -40.52
CA GLY A 207 15.75 17.73 -41.49
C GLY A 207 15.33 16.41 -40.85
N ALA A 208 15.20 16.35 -39.51
CA ALA A 208 14.69 15.17 -38.83
C ALA A 208 13.20 15.01 -39.08
N SER A 209 12.81 13.80 -39.48
CA SER A 209 11.42 13.38 -39.50
C SER A 209 11.26 12.11 -38.68
N ILE A 210 10.37 12.13 -37.68
CA ILE A 210 10.14 11.02 -36.76
C ILE A 210 8.64 10.71 -36.74
N MET A 211 8.25 9.55 -37.25
CA MET A 211 6.87 9.05 -37.30
C MET A 211 5.92 10.04 -37.98
N GLY A 212 6.42 10.67 -39.05
CA GLY A 212 5.71 11.72 -39.79
C GLY A 212 5.69 13.09 -39.11
N TRP A 213 6.23 13.25 -37.90
CA TRP A 213 6.54 14.55 -37.33
C TRP A 213 7.79 15.14 -37.97
N SER A 214 7.79 16.44 -38.23
CA SER A 214 8.95 17.19 -38.72
C SER A 214 9.08 18.48 -37.93
N ASP A 215 10.30 18.90 -37.63
CA ASP A 215 10.57 20.11 -36.85
C ASP A 215 10.90 21.32 -37.74
N TYR A 216 10.43 22.49 -37.30
CA TYR A 216 10.77 23.79 -37.85
C TYR A 216 11.03 24.73 -36.68
N ARG A 217 12.07 25.55 -36.80
CA ARG A 217 12.42 26.57 -35.81
C ARG A 217 12.68 27.90 -36.48
N LYS A 218 12.20 28.98 -35.88
CA LYS A 218 12.52 30.35 -36.27
C LYS A 218 13.17 31.04 -35.10
N VAL A 219 14.40 31.54 -35.32
CA VAL A 219 15.13 32.31 -34.32
C VAL A 219 14.84 33.79 -34.59
N GLU A 220 14.18 34.42 -33.64
CA GLU A 220 13.95 35.87 -33.60
C GLU A 220 14.96 36.51 -32.64
N GLU A 221 15.02 37.84 -32.59
CA GLU A 221 16.04 38.58 -31.82
C GLU A 221 16.12 38.19 -30.33
N SER A 222 14.98 37.80 -29.73
CA SER A 222 14.87 37.43 -28.31
C SER A 222 14.06 36.16 -28.05
N SER A 223 13.58 35.49 -29.10
CA SER A 223 12.67 34.35 -28.98
C SER A 223 13.03 33.25 -29.97
N VAL A 224 12.68 32.00 -29.65
CA VAL A 224 12.76 30.88 -30.60
C VAL A 224 11.36 30.27 -30.70
N LYS A 225 10.79 30.31 -31.90
CA LYS A 225 9.50 29.70 -32.20
C LYS A 225 9.73 28.29 -32.76
N PHE A 226 9.21 27.29 -32.06
CA PHE A 226 9.22 25.90 -32.52
C PHE A 226 7.86 25.57 -33.15
N VAL A 227 7.88 24.92 -34.30
CA VAL A 227 6.71 24.43 -35.01
C VAL A 227 6.95 22.97 -35.34
N LEU A 228 6.00 22.12 -34.96
CA LEU A 228 6.00 20.70 -35.28
C LEU A 228 4.89 20.44 -36.30
N SER A 229 5.23 19.79 -37.40
CA SER A 229 4.26 19.41 -38.45
C SER A 229 4.13 17.90 -38.49
N LYS A 230 2.90 17.38 -38.53
CA LYS A 230 2.64 15.95 -38.68
C LYS A 230 2.00 15.63 -40.03
N GLY A 231 2.66 14.79 -40.81
CA GLY A 231 2.11 14.23 -42.04
C GLY A 231 1.36 12.93 -41.77
N PHE A 232 0.23 12.74 -42.47
CA PHE A 232 -0.54 11.49 -42.47
C PHE A 232 -0.71 10.99 -43.91
N PRO A 233 0.28 10.28 -44.48
CA PRO A 233 0.28 9.92 -45.90
C PRO A 233 -0.92 9.05 -46.30
N ASN A 234 -1.42 8.23 -45.36
CA ASN A 234 -2.49 7.26 -45.60
C ASN A 234 -3.86 7.71 -45.08
N ALA A 235 -3.98 8.93 -44.53
CA ALA A 235 -5.24 9.42 -43.97
C ALA A 235 -5.70 10.70 -44.67
N ARG A 236 -6.99 10.76 -45.00
CA ARG A 236 -7.61 11.99 -45.49
C ARG A 236 -7.84 12.93 -44.31
N ALA A 237 -7.44 14.19 -44.44
CA ALA A 237 -7.58 15.19 -43.37
C ALA A 237 -9.01 15.31 -42.84
N LEU A 238 -10.01 15.32 -43.74
CA LEU A 238 -11.43 15.36 -43.37
C LEU A 238 -11.86 14.13 -42.55
N HIS A 239 -11.37 12.94 -42.92
CA HIS A 239 -11.65 11.72 -42.17
C HIS A 239 -11.02 11.76 -40.79
N LEU A 240 -9.76 12.20 -40.68
CA LEU A 240 -9.07 12.34 -39.41
C LEU A 240 -9.78 13.35 -38.50
N MET A 241 -10.19 14.50 -39.06
CA MET A 241 -10.92 15.53 -38.32
C MET A 241 -12.24 14.99 -37.77
N ASN A 242 -13.07 14.38 -38.62
CA ASN A 242 -14.36 13.83 -38.20
C ASN A 242 -14.17 12.71 -37.18
N PHE A 243 -13.25 11.78 -37.44
CA PHE A 243 -12.94 10.68 -36.52
C PHE A 243 -12.49 11.20 -35.15
N THR A 244 -11.60 12.19 -35.13
CA THR A 244 -11.10 12.78 -33.88
C THR A 244 -12.22 13.51 -33.15
N TRP A 245 -13.04 14.28 -33.86
CA TRP A 245 -14.19 14.98 -33.29
C TRP A 245 -15.22 14.02 -32.71
N ASP A 246 -15.62 12.98 -33.44
CA ASP A 246 -16.58 11.98 -32.98
C ASP A 246 -16.07 11.25 -31.73
N THR A 247 -14.77 10.93 -31.70
CA THR A 247 -14.14 10.26 -30.56
C THR A 247 -13.98 11.21 -29.35
N LEU A 248 -13.77 12.50 -29.55
CA LEU A 248 -13.63 13.49 -28.47
C LEU A 248 -14.96 14.13 -28.02
N SER A 249 -16.02 14.04 -28.81
CA SER A 249 -17.35 14.57 -28.45
C SER A 249 -18.24 13.53 -27.78
N THR A 250 -17.84 12.25 -27.81
CA THR A 250 -18.57 11.15 -27.18
C THR A 250 -17.97 10.82 -25.81
N PRO A 251 -18.66 11.04 -24.69
CA PRO A 251 -18.09 10.76 -23.35
C PRO A 251 -17.69 9.30 -23.15
N ALA A 252 -18.38 8.35 -23.80
CA ALA A 252 -18.11 6.92 -23.68
C ALA A 252 -16.73 6.50 -24.24
N THR A 253 -16.12 7.30 -25.12
CA THR A 253 -14.80 7.02 -25.69
C THR A 253 -13.64 7.59 -24.87
N TYR A 254 -13.92 8.41 -23.84
CA TYR A 254 -12.87 9.09 -23.06
C TYR A 254 -11.93 8.12 -22.35
N ALA A 255 -12.48 7.05 -21.77
CA ALA A 255 -11.70 6.00 -21.12
C ALA A 255 -10.69 5.32 -22.05
N ARG A 256 -10.88 5.37 -23.37
CA ARG A 256 -9.97 4.75 -24.35
C ARG A 256 -8.72 5.60 -24.63
N PHE A 257 -8.75 6.90 -24.32
CA PHE A 257 -7.58 7.77 -24.48
C PHE A 257 -6.58 7.63 -23.33
N PHE A 258 -7.07 7.23 -22.15
CA PHE A 258 -6.22 6.99 -21.00
C PHE A 258 -5.81 5.53 -20.99
N SER A 259 -4.55 5.25 -21.30
CA SER A 259 -4.02 3.90 -21.09
C SER A 259 -4.03 3.60 -19.59
N PRO A 260 -4.57 2.44 -19.16
CA PRO A 260 -4.54 2.04 -17.75
C PRO A 260 -3.10 1.89 -17.21
N ALA A 261 -2.09 1.86 -18.09
CA ALA A 261 -0.68 1.81 -17.72
C ALA A 261 -0.12 3.13 -17.16
N PHE A 262 -0.83 4.27 -17.30
CA PHE A 262 -0.39 5.55 -16.73
C PHE A 262 -1.27 5.93 -15.52
N PRO A 263 -0.91 5.53 -14.29
CA PRO A 263 -1.61 5.99 -13.10
C PRO A 263 -1.38 7.49 -12.91
N ILE A 264 -2.41 8.29 -13.17
CA ILE A 264 -2.41 9.72 -12.81
C ILE A 264 -2.53 9.79 -11.29
N LYS A 265 -1.42 10.04 -10.60
CA LYS A 265 -1.44 10.33 -9.16
C LYS A 265 -2.10 11.68 -8.95
N VAL A 266 -3.33 11.68 -8.44
CA VAL A 266 -3.99 12.89 -7.96
C VAL A 266 -3.49 13.14 -6.54
N CYS A 267 -2.71 14.19 -6.33
CA CYS A 267 -2.34 14.62 -4.98
C CYS A 267 -3.57 15.24 -4.32
N SER A 268 -4.07 14.59 -3.26
CA SER A 268 -5.08 15.12 -2.34
C SER A 268 -4.46 15.99 -1.26
#